data_AF-A0A7C0WRE2-F1
#
_entry.id   AF-A0A7C0WRE2-F1
#
_cell.length_a   1.000
_cell.length_b   1.000
_cell.length_c   1.000
_cell.angle_alpha   90.00
_cell.angle_beta   90.00
_cell.angle_gamma   90.00
#
_symmetry.space_group_name_H-M   'P 1'
#
loop_
_entity.id
_entity.type
_entity.pdbx_description
1 polymer ?
#
loop_
_entity_poly.entity_id
_entity_poly.type
_entity_poly.pdbx_seq_one_letter_code
_entity_poly.pdbx_strand_id
1 'polypeptide(L)'
;MQRLTRHTTSFFSAMVSNDKHLDEYIRRKLVTQSCKGLIITMDSNPRIEALLAEAENLWLVCKATKDDVDGTHVFNKQYAGPLRLHAKKLWEIGTFTTEILGG
;
A
#
# COMPACT_ATOMS: atom_id res chain seq x y z
N MET A 1 21.40 13.87 -28.42
CA MET A 1 20.30 12.91 -28.22
C MET A 1 20.31 12.45 -26.76
N GLN A 2 19.50 13.04 -25.88
CA GLN A 2 19.32 12.54 -24.51
C GLN A 2 17.83 12.24 -24.33
N ARG A 3 17.51 10.95 -24.18
CA ARG A 3 16.17 10.43 -23.94
C ARG A 3 15.87 10.66 -22.46
N LEU A 4 15.07 11.68 -22.14
CA LEU A 4 14.44 11.81 -20.82
C LEU A 4 13.39 10.69 -20.69
N THR A 5 13.72 9.63 -19.96
CA THR A 5 12.75 8.65 -19.48
C THR A 5 11.83 9.33 -18.48
N ARG A 6 10.65 9.75 -18.95
CA ARG A 6 9.53 10.15 -18.09
C ARG A 6 9.12 8.92 -17.26
N HIS A 7 9.60 8.83 -16.03
CA HIS A 7 9.04 7.93 -15.03
C HIS A 7 7.68 8.49 -14.58
N THR A 8 6.61 8.10 -15.27
CA THR A 8 5.25 8.25 -14.78
C THR A 8 5.07 7.31 -13.59
N THR A 9 5.41 7.78 -12.39
CA THR A 9 5.14 7.04 -11.15
C THR A 9 3.66 7.19 -10.84
N SER A 10 2.85 6.27 -11.38
CA SER A 10 1.41 6.26 -11.11
C SER A 10 1.18 5.74 -9.69
N PHE A 11 0.92 6.66 -8.76
CA PHE A 11 0.44 6.35 -7.41
C PHE A 11 -1.07 6.14 -7.46
N PHE A 12 -1.54 4.93 -7.15
CA PHE A 12 -2.96 4.60 -7.13
C PHE A 12 -3.44 4.49 -5.68
N SER A 13 -4.27 5.44 -5.24
CA SER A 13 -4.94 5.42 -3.94
C SER A 13 -6.36 4.89 -4.13
N ALA A 14 -6.57 3.61 -3.86
CA ALA A 14 -7.91 3.02 -3.89
C ALA A 14 -8.54 3.13 -2.49
N MET A 15 -9.34 4.17 -2.26
CA MET A 15 -10.34 4.16 -1.19
C MET A 15 -11.36 3.07 -1.50
N VAL A 16 -11.65 2.23 -0.51
CA VAL A 16 -12.45 1.01 -0.58
C VAL A 16 -13.82 1.29 -1.23
N SER A 17 -13.93 1.06 -2.53
CA SER A 17 -15.19 1.13 -3.26
C SER A 17 -15.78 -0.28 -3.34
N ASN A 18 -17.07 -0.41 -3.04
CA ASN A 18 -17.80 -1.68 -3.09
C ASN A 18 -18.20 -2.10 -4.52
N ASP A 19 -17.58 -1.46 -5.52
CA ASP A 19 -17.86 -1.66 -6.94
C ASP A 19 -16.97 -2.79 -7.50
N LYS A 20 -17.61 -3.85 -8.00
CA LYS A 20 -16.94 -5.01 -8.59
C LYS A 20 -16.08 -4.64 -9.80
N HIS A 21 -16.49 -3.64 -10.58
CA HIS A 21 -15.71 -3.18 -11.73
C HIS A 21 -14.44 -2.47 -11.29
N LEU A 22 -14.49 -1.74 -10.17
CA LEU A 22 -13.31 -1.09 -9.62
C LEU A 22 -12.32 -2.13 -9.06
N ASP A 23 -12.81 -3.16 -8.35
CA ASP A 23 -11.97 -4.24 -7.82
C ASP A 23 -11.24 -4.98 -8.95
N GLU A 24 -11.96 -5.37 -10.01
CA GLU A 24 -11.36 -6.05 -11.16
C GLU A 24 -10.34 -5.15 -11.88
N TYR A 25 -10.64 -3.86 -12.01
CA TYR A 25 -9.72 -2.89 -12.60
C TYR A 25 -8.44 -2.74 -11.77
N ILE A 26 -8.57 -2.60 -10.45
CA ILE A 26 -7.45 -2.51 -9.50
C ILE A 26 -6.60 -3.78 -9.58
N ARG A 27 -7.22 -4.96 -9.55
CA ARG A 27 -6.53 -6.25 -9.73
C ARG A 27 -5.78 -6.31 -11.05
N ARG A 28 -6.39 -5.93 -12.17
CA ARG A 28 -5.69 -5.89 -13.47
C ARG A 28 -4.47 -4.96 -13.42
N LYS A 29 -4.57 -3.80 -12.78
CA LYS A 29 -3.43 -2.87 -12.66
C LYS A 29 -2.30 -3.44 -11.80
N LEU A 30 -2.63 -3.92 -10.61
CA LEU A 30 -1.62 -4.34 -9.62
C LEU A 30 -1.04 -5.73 -9.91
N VAL A 31 -1.86 -6.67 -10.36
CA VAL A 31 -1.46 -8.06 -10.62
C VAL A 31 -1.03 -8.22 -12.08
N THR A 32 -1.93 -7.93 -13.04
CA THR A 32 -1.65 -8.20 -14.47
C THR A 32 -0.65 -7.21 -15.08
N GLN A 33 -0.74 -5.92 -14.72
CA GLN A 33 0.13 -4.87 -15.25
C GLN A 33 1.30 -4.55 -14.32
N SER A 34 1.46 -5.29 -13.21
CA SER A 34 2.55 -5.14 -12.24
C SER A 34 2.77 -3.68 -11.78
N CYS A 35 1.69 -2.90 -11.71
CA CYS A 35 1.78 -1.49 -11.31
C CYS A 35 2.13 -1.39 -9.82
N LYS A 36 2.83 -0.30 -9.46
CA LYS A 36 3.14 0.02 -8.06
C LYS A 36 1.86 0.46 -7.35
N GLY A 37 1.55 -0.18 -6.23
CA GLY A 37 0.39 0.15 -5.40
C GLY A 37 0.80 0.39 -3.96
N LEU A 38 0.06 1.28 -3.29
CA LEU A 38 0.15 1.50 -1.85
C LEU A 38 -1.26 1.48 -1.27
N ILE A 39 -1.47 0.62 -0.28
CA ILE A 39 -2.70 0.56 0.50
C ILE A 39 -2.36 1.03 1.90
N ILE A 40 -3.06 2.05 2.37
CA ILE A 40 -2.97 2.56 3.74
C ILE A 40 -4.34 2.30 4.38
N THR A 41 -4.38 1.52 5.45
CA THR A 41 -5.61 1.17 6.17
C THR A 41 -5.30 0.92 7.63
N MET A 42 -6.25 1.17 8.53
CA MET A 42 -6.04 0.85 9.95
C MET A 42 -5.90 -0.66 10.15
N ASP A 43 -6.80 -1.45 9.56
CA ASP A 43 -6.80 -2.91 9.67
C ASP A 43 -6.70 -3.56 8.29
N SER A 44 -5.96 -4.66 8.20
CA SER A 44 -6.02 -5.53 7.04
C SER A 44 -7.34 -6.31 7.03
N ASN A 45 -7.84 -6.60 5.83
CA ASN A 45 -8.97 -7.49 5.66
C ASN A 45 -8.57 -8.64 4.72
N PRO A 46 -9.30 -9.77 4.71
CA PRO A 46 -8.94 -10.92 3.86
C PRO A 46 -8.85 -10.59 2.37
N ARG A 47 -9.58 -9.57 1.90
CA ARG A 47 -9.54 -9.14 0.49
C ARG A 47 -8.22 -8.45 0.14
N ILE A 48 -7.75 -7.56 1.01
CA ILE A 48 -6.47 -6.85 0.88
C ILE A 48 -5.32 -7.86 1.00
N GLU A 49 -5.41 -8.81 1.93
CA GLU A 49 -4.41 -9.87 2.10
C GLU A 49 -4.30 -10.78 0.87
N ALA A 50 -5.43 -11.17 0.27
CA ALA A 50 -5.44 -11.91 -0.99
C ALA A 50 -4.79 -11.11 -2.12
N LEU A 51 -5.10 -9.81 -2.22
CA LEU A 51 -4.51 -8.93 -3.23
C LEU A 51 -2.99 -8.75 -3.04
N LEU A 52 -2.51 -8.65 -1.80
CA LEU A 52 -1.08 -8.61 -1.45
C LEU A 52 -0.34 -9.88 -1.82
N ALA A 53 -0.96 -11.05 -1.66
CA ALA A 53 -0.35 -12.31 -2.06
C ALA A 53 -0.17 -12.38 -3.59
N GLU A 54 -1.12 -11.83 -4.34
CA GLU A 54 -1.11 -11.83 -5.81
C GLU A 54 -0.18 -10.74 -6.39
N ALA A 55 -0.22 -9.51 -5.88
CA ALA A 55 0.48 -8.36 -6.47
C ALA A 55 1.92 -8.19 -5.97
N GLU A 56 2.90 -8.23 -6.88
CA GLU A 56 4.33 -8.09 -6.55
C GLU A 56 4.71 -6.69 -6.04
N ASN A 57 4.21 -5.66 -6.70
CA ASN A 57 4.61 -4.28 -6.43
C ASN A 57 3.61 -3.55 -5.50
N LEU A 58 2.97 -4.29 -4.60
CA LEU A 58 1.97 -3.76 -3.67
C LEU A 58 2.53 -3.65 -2.26
N TRP A 59 2.40 -2.46 -1.70
CA TRP A 59 2.74 -2.16 -0.31
C TRP A 59 1.47 -1.97 0.50
N LEU A 60 1.42 -2.57 1.69
CA LEU A 60 0.37 -2.35 2.67
C LEU A 60 0.96 -1.70 3.92
N VAL A 61 0.33 -0.62 4.36
CA VAL A 61 0.63 0.09 5.60
C VAL A 61 -0.59 -0.07 6.50
N CYS A 62 -0.44 -0.77 7.62
CA CYS A 62 -1.50 -0.99 8.59
C CYS A 62 -1.07 -0.85 10.04
N LYS A 63 -2.05 -0.76 10.96
CA LYS A 63 -1.79 -0.63 12.38
C LYS A 63 -1.18 -1.92 12.96
N ALA A 64 -0.25 -1.78 13.89
CA ALA A 64 0.28 -2.92 14.63
C ALA A 64 -0.78 -3.46 15.61
N THR A 65 -1.03 -4.78 15.59
CA THR A 65 -2.24 -5.37 16.18
C THR A 65 -2.14 -5.90 17.60
N LYS A 66 -1.00 -5.86 18.31
CA LYS A 66 -0.93 -6.42 19.68
C LYS A 66 -0.03 -5.71 20.70
N ASP A 67 1.10 -5.15 20.31
CA ASP A 67 2.09 -4.62 21.28
C ASP A 67 2.37 -3.12 21.15
N ASP A 68 1.86 -2.48 20.09
CA ASP A 68 2.15 -1.08 19.80
C ASP A 68 0.92 -0.40 19.17
N VAL A 69 0.10 0.23 20.01
CA VAL A 69 -1.14 0.88 19.58
C VAL A 69 -0.87 2.04 18.62
N ASP A 70 0.32 2.62 18.69
CA ASP A 70 0.76 3.72 17.83
C ASP A 70 1.74 3.24 16.74
N GLY A 71 1.96 1.93 16.64
CA GLY A 71 2.87 1.32 15.68
C GLY A 71 2.24 1.10 14.31
N THR A 72 3.08 1.06 13.30
CA THR A 72 2.73 0.71 11.92
C THR A 72 3.45 -0.57 11.51
N HIS A 73 2.73 -1.47 10.86
CA HIS A 73 3.30 -2.55 10.08
C HIS A 73 3.22 -2.23 8.58
N VAL A 74 4.35 -2.38 7.91
CA VAL A 74 4.45 -2.25 6.46
C VAL A 74 4.77 -3.62 5.87
N PHE A 75 3.91 -4.09 4.97
CA PHE A 75 4.02 -5.39 4.32
C PHE A 75 4.22 -5.24 2.82
N ASN A 76 5.06 -6.10 2.25
CA ASN A 76 5.18 -6.35 0.83
C ASN A 76 5.62 -7.79 0.63
N LYS A 77 4.98 -8.52 -0.30
CA LYS A 77 5.20 -9.96 -0.49
C LYS A 77 6.61 -10.35 -0.92
N GLN A 78 7.36 -9.41 -1.50
CA GLN A 78 8.74 -9.63 -1.93
C GLN A 78 9.71 -9.73 -0.75
N TYR A 79 9.29 -9.34 0.46
CA TYR A 79 10.12 -9.31 1.66
C TYR A 79 9.63 -10.36 2.66
N ALA A 80 10.58 -11.01 3.33
CA ALA A 80 10.31 -12.14 4.22
C ALA A 80 9.53 -11.79 5.50
N GLY A 81 9.32 -10.51 5.80
CA GLY A 81 8.56 -10.10 6.98
C GLY A 81 8.12 -8.64 6.94
N PRO A 82 7.14 -8.27 7.79
CA PRO A 82 6.71 -6.89 7.93
C PRO A 82 7.83 -6.01 8.48
N LEU A 83 7.98 -4.83 7.90
CA LEU A 83 8.70 -3.75 8.54
C LEU A 83 7.80 -3.17 9.65
N ARG A 84 8.30 -3.23 10.89
CA ARG A 84 7.59 -2.69 12.06
C ARG A 84 8.19 -1.32 12.39
N LEU A 85 7.34 -0.31 12.41
CA LEU A 85 7.69 1.05 12.77
C LEU A 85 7.01 1.39 14.08
N HIS A 86 7.81 1.57 15.12
CA HIS A 86 7.31 1.85 16.44
C HIS A 86 6.94 3.31 16.63
N ALA A 87 5.86 3.58 17.39
CA ALA A 87 5.40 4.93 17.72
C ALA A 87 5.17 5.86 16.51
N LYS A 88 4.91 5.31 15.32
CA LYS A 88 4.56 6.06 14.11
C LYS A 88 3.24 5.58 13.55
N LYS A 89 2.26 6.48 13.48
CA LYS A 89 0.90 6.23 12.94
C LYS A 89 0.83 6.46 11.44
N LEU A 90 1.69 5.81 10.66
CA LEU A 90 1.66 5.94 9.19
C LEU A 90 0.41 5.32 8.55
N TRP A 91 -0.39 4.56 9.30
CA TRP A 91 -1.74 4.15 8.88
C TRP A 91 -2.74 5.32 8.90
N GLU A 92 -2.43 6.43 9.56
CA GLU A 92 -3.17 7.69 9.41
C GLU A 92 -2.65 8.44 8.20
N ILE A 93 -3.54 8.73 7.23
CA ILE A 93 -3.14 9.36 5.97
C ILE A 93 -2.45 10.71 6.19
N GLY A 94 -2.90 11.53 7.15
CA GLY A 94 -2.29 12.84 7.43
C GLY A 94 -0.87 12.72 7.99
N THR A 95 -0.65 11.77 8.88
CA THR A 95 0.67 11.45 9.43
C THR A 95 1.58 10.89 8.32
N PHE A 96 1.04 9.99 7.49
CA PHE A 96 1.77 9.45 6.33
C PHE A 96 2.21 10.55 5.37
N THR A 97 1.31 11.44 4.95
CA THR A 97 1.65 12.50 3.99
C THR A 97 2.68 13.48 4.57
N THR A 98 2.57 13.83 5.85
CA THR A 98 3.51 14.75 6.50
C THR A 98 4.91 14.13 6.62
N GLU A 99 4.99 12.88 7.08
CA GLU A 99 6.27 12.21 7.35
C GLU A 99 6.97 11.71 6.08
N ILE A 100 6.21 11.21 5.10
CA ILE A 100 6.76 10.55 3.90
C ILE A 100 6.79 11.49 2.70
N LEU A 101 5.75 12.30 2.51
CA LEU A 101 5.66 13.22 1.36
C LEU A 101 6.13 14.64 1.68
N GLY A 102 6.40 14.94 2.95
CA GLY A 102 6.97 16.21 3.39
C GLY A 102 5.98 17.35 3.60
N GLY A 103 4.67 17.10 3.41
CA GLY A 103 3.61 18.11 3.56
C GLY A 103 3.48 19.05 2.36
#